data_AF-A0A7C4IHD8-F1
#
_entry.id   AF-A0A7C4IHD8-F1
#
_cell.length_a   1.000
_cell.length_b   1.000
_cell.length_c   1.000
_cell.angle_alpha   90.00
_cell.angle_beta   90.00
_cell.angle_gamma   90.00
#
_symmetry.space_group_name_H-M   'P 1'
#
loop_
_entity.id
_entity.type
_entity.pdbx_description
1 polymer ?
#
loop_
_entity_poly.entity_id
_entity_poly.type
_entity_poly.pdbx_seq_one_letter_code
_entity_poly.pdbx_strand_id
1 'polypeptide(L)'
;MNKLLFLSCSVLLFSFALQAQSTLQIKDLKAFFVDKDSTRCILVKYLINEPALADSCYLLVGTAKDAGDVYTGRYGINCSAVPCHFNGMGADVVITSLTVQVFLPVNPALETNATHICTYVTTKQGMVTERLYFALK
;
A
#
# COMPACT_ATOMS: atom_id res chain seq x y z
N MET A 1 -63.93 -34.83 13.70
CA MET A 1 -63.29 -33.83 12.82
C MET A 1 -63.14 -32.53 13.58
N ASN A 2 -61.90 -32.16 13.97
CA ASN A 2 -61.37 -30.81 13.79
C ASN A 2 -59.90 -30.82 14.21
N LYS A 3 -59.06 -30.51 13.22
CA LYS A 3 -57.61 -30.38 13.31
C LYS A 3 -57.30 -29.00 13.88
N LEU A 4 -56.38 -28.91 14.84
CA LEU A 4 -55.69 -27.67 15.15
C LEU A 4 -54.18 -27.95 15.03
N LEU A 5 -53.65 -27.54 13.89
CA LEU A 5 -52.23 -27.51 13.57
C LEU A 5 -51.58 -26.30 14.23
N PHE A 6 -50.44 -26.57 14.88
CA PHE A 6 -49.18 -25.81 14.87
C PHE A 6 -49.21 -24.28 14.70
N LEU A 7 -48.50 -23.59 15.59
CA LEU A 7 -47.45 -22.67 15.13
C LEU A 7 -46.36 -22.49 16.20
N SER A 8 -45.27 -23.25 16.07
CA SER A 8 -44.02 -23.01 16.79
C SER A 8 -43.35 -21.77 16.20
N CYS A 9 -43.32 -20.67 16.95
CA CYS A 9 -42.54 -19.48 16.64
C CYS A 9 -41.04 -19.80 16.77
N SER A 10 -40.46 -20.38 15.72
CA SER A 10 -39.01 -20.41 15.56
C SER A 10 -38.56 -19.00 15.16
N VAL A 11 -38.29 -18.16 16.16
CA VAL A 11 -37.58 -16.90 15.94
C VAL A 11 -36.17 -17.28 15.52
N LEU A 12 -35.91 -17.22 14.22
CA LEU A 12 -34.58 -17.24 13.64
C LEU A 12 -33.82 -16.03 14.19
N LEU A 13 -33.08 -16.24 15.28
CA LEU A 13 -31.97 -15.40 15.69
C LEU A 13 -30.94 -15.45 14.55
N PHE A 14 -31.07 -14.52 13.60
CA PHE A 14 -29.99 -14.20 12.69
C PHE A 14 -28.84 -13.63 13.52
N SER A 15 -27.97 -14.52 13.97
CA SER A 15 -26.63 -14.16 14.42
C SER A 15 -25.88 -13.62 13.21
N PHE A 16 -25.97 -12.32 12.96
CA PHE A 16 -25.00 -11.63 12.14
C PHE A 16 -23.67 -11.67 12.91
N ALA A 17 -22.93 -12.77 12.75
CA ALA A 17 -21.51 -12.73 12.96
C ALA A 17 -20.98 -11.75 11.92
N LEU A 18 -20.83 -10.49 12.32
CA LEU A 18 -20.09 -9.49 11.58
C LEU A 18 -18.68 -10.03 11.50
N GLN A 19 -18.40 -10.82 10.47
CA GLN A 19 -17.06 -11.29 10.19
C GLN A 19 -16.26 -9.99 10.01
N ALA A 20 -15.32 -9.72 10.92
CA ALA A 20 -14.48 -8.54 10.84
C ALA A 20 -13.75 -8.62 9.51
N GLN A 21 -14.26 -7.92 8.51
CA GLN A 21 -13.68 -7.92 7.18
C GLN A 21 -12.31 -7.29 7.36
N SER A 22 -11.26 -8.09 7.19
CA SER A 22 -9.90 -7.59 7.32
C SER A 22 -9.73 -6.43 6.34
N THR A 23 -9.61 -5.22 6.86
CA THR A 23 -9.42 -4.02 6.05
C THR A 23 -7.97 -3.95 5.66
N LEU A 24 -7.70 -3.71 4.37
CA LEU A 24 -6.35 -3.47 3.89
C LEU A 24 -5.76 -2.25 4.62
N GLN A 25 -4.61 -2.44 5.23
CA GLN A 25 -3.87 -1.42 5.97
C GLN A 25 -2.38 -1.54 5.65
N ILE A 26 -1.72 -0.39 5.72
CA ILE A 26 -0.27 -0.29 5.66
C ILE A 26 0.27 0.32 6.95
N LYS A 27 1.47 -0.08 7.34
CA LYS A 27 2.12 0.43 8.56
C LYS A 27 3.64 0.41 8.47
N ASP A 28 4.27 0.99 9.48
CA ASP A 28 5.72 0.92 9.71
C ASP A 28 6.57 1.43 8.54
N LEU A 29 6.15 2.54 7.93
CA LEU A 29 6.91 3.20 6.87
C LEU A 29 8.26 3.67 7.39
N LYS A 30 9.32 3.30 6.67
CA LYS A 30 10.69 3.75 6.89
C LYS A 30 11.34 4.06 5.54
N ALA A 31 12.20 5.07 5.52
CA ALA A 31 13.06 5.33 4.38
C ALA A 31 14.49 5.63 4.83
N PHE A 32 15.46 5.14 4.07
CA PHE A 32 16.88 5.38 4.32
C PHE A 32 17.70 5.17 3.05
N PHE A 33 18.88 5.79 2.99
CA PHE A 33 19.79 5.63 1.88
C PHE A 33 20.53 4.30 1.95
N VAL A 34 20.65 3.61 0.82
CA VAL A 34 21.38 2.35 0.66
C VAL A 34 22.10 2.32 -0.67
N ASP A 35 23.12 1.48 -0.80
CA ASP A 35 23.71 1.14 -2.10
C ASP A 35 23.17 -0.21 -2.57
N LYS A 36 22.61 -0.25 -3.78
CA LYS A 36 22.11 -1.46 -4.45
C LYS A 36 22.80 -1.59 -5.80
N ASP A 37 23.52 -2.68 -6.03
CA ASP A 37 24.21 -2.95 -7.30
C ASP A 37 25.11 -1.77 -7.75
N SER A 38 25.83 -1.17 -6.79
CA SER A 38 26.67 0.05 -6.97
C SER A 38 25.90 1.33 -7.35
N THR A 39 24.58 1.33 -7.23
CA THR A 39 23.73 2.50 -7.39
C THR A 39 23.21 2.96 -6.04
N ARG A 40 23.39 4.25 -5.73
CA ARG A 40 22.83 4.84 -4.51
C ARG A 40 21.31 4.98 -4.67
N CYS A 41 20.57 4.45 -3.71
CA CYS A 41 19.12 4.40 -3.71
C CYS A 41 18.55 4.92 -2.38
N ILE A 42 17.31 5.38 -2.43
CA ILE A 42 16.44 5.46 -1.27
C ILE A 42 15.70 4.13 -1.19
N LEU A 43 15.90 3.38 -0.11
CA LEU A 43 15.08 2.23 0.22
C LEU A 43 13.87 2.69 1.02
N VAL A 44 12.69 2.53 0.45
CA VAL A 44 11.40 2.74 1.13
C VAL A 44 10.83 1.38 1.51
N LYS A 45 10.51 1.18 2.79
CA LYS A 45 9.99 -0.08 3.32
C LYS A 45 8.75 0.16 4.17
N TYR A 46 7.73 -0.66 3.99
CA TYR A 46 6.53 -0.68 4.84
C TYR A 46 5.90 -2.07 4.83
N LEU A 47 4.94 -2.28 5.74
CA LEU A 47 4.19 -3.52 5.86
C LEU A 47 2.77 -3.37 5.32
N ILE A 48 2.25 -4.43 4.71
CA ILE A 48 0.87 -4.60 4.28
C ILE A 48 0.29 -5.80 5.03
N ASN A 49 -0.87 -5.64 5.68
CA ASN A 49 -1.50 -6.74 6.43
C ASN A 49 -2.19 -7.78 5.53
N GLU A 50 -2.79 -7.35 4.42
CA GLU A 50 -3.63 -8.17 3.53
C GLU A 50 -3.25 -7.99 2.04
N PRO A 51 -2.05 -8.43 1.62
CA PRO A 51 -1.57 -8.25 0.24
C PRO A 51 -2.51 -8.85 -0.82
N ALA A 52 -3.32 -9.85 -0.45
CA ALA A 52 -4.31 -10.45 -1.35
C ALA A 52 -5.44 -9.48 -1.77
N LEU A 53 -5.76 -8.49 -0.94
CA LEU A 53 -6.76 -7.46 -1.21
C LEU A 53 -6.19 -6.27 -2.02
N ALA A 54 -4.86 -6.17 -2.06
CA ALA A 54 -4.17 -5.05 -2.66
C ALA A 54 -4.02 -5.19 -4.19
N ASP A 55 -4.11 -4.06 -4.87
CA ASP A 55 -3.93 -3.93 -6.32
C ASP A 55 -2.60 -3.25 -6.65
N SER A 56 -2.45 -1.98 -6.25
CA SER A 56 -1.30 -1.16 -6.56
C SER A 56 -0.81 -0.43 -5.31
N CYS A 57 0.50 -0.25 -5.17
CA CYS A 57 1.06 0.72 -4.25
C CYS A 57 1.54 1.96 -4.99
N TYR A 58 1.50 3.08 -4.27
CA TYR A 58 1.93 4.38 -4.76
C TYR A 58 3.06 4.89 -3.88
N LEU A 59 4.10 5.43 -4.50
CA LEU A 59 5.20 6.11 -3.85
C LEU A 59 5.27 7.54 -4.38
N LEU A 60 5.17 8.50 -3.48
CA LEU A 60 5.33 9.92 -3.76
C LEU A 60 6.56 10.40 -3.00
N VAL A 61 7.45 11.11 -3.70
CA VAL A 61 8.56 11.82 -3.08
C VAL A 61 8.39 13.29 -3.39
N GLY A 62 8.22 14.09 -2.34
CA GLY A 62 7.84 15.50 -2.45
C GLY A 62 8.83 16.43 -1.77
N THR A 63 8.77 17.70 -2.16
CA THR A 63 9.45 18.81 -1.47
C THR A 63 8.69 19.28 -0.23
N ALA A 64 7.43 18.86 -0.05
CA ALA A 64 6.62 19.03 1.14
C ALA A 64 5.71 17.80 1.36
N LYS A 65 5.07 17.71 2.53
CA LYS A 65 4.25 16.56 2.93
C LYS A 65 3.15 16.20 1.93
N ASP A 66 2.50 17.18 1.31
CA ASP A 66 1.37 16.97 0.37
C ASP A 66 1.50 17.83 -0.91
N ALA A 67 2.73 18.24 -1.27
CA ALA A 67 2.96 19.08 -2.44
C ALA A 67 4.37 18.90 -3.02
N GLY A 68 4.53 19.32 -4.28
CA GLY A 68 5.83 19.41 -4.94
C GLY A 68 6.45 18.05 -5.21
N ASP A 69 5.68 17.12 -5.76
CA ASP A 69 6.16 15.78 -6.11
C ASP A 69 7.30 15.87 -7.13
N VAL A 70 8.50 15.46 -6.71
CA VAL A 70 9.67 15.27 -7.58
C VAL A 70 9.74 13.86 -8.14
N TYR A 71 9.02 12.93 -7.53
CA TYR A 71 8.80 11.57 -8.02
C TYR A 71 7.41 11.08 -7.66
N THR A 72 6.78 10.38 -8.60
CA THR A 72 5.57 9.61 -8.39
C THR A 72 5.79 8.25 -9.02
N GLY A 73 5.52 7.18 -8.29
CA GLY A 73 5.60 5.80 -8.77
C GLY A 73 4.33 5.05 -8.43
N ARG A 74 3.90 4.17 -9.33
CA ARG A 74 2.81 3.22 -9.11
C ARG A 74 3.35 1.82 -9.40
N TYR A 75 3.11 0.86 -8.52
CA TYR A 75 3.59 -0.51 -8.67
C TYR A 75 2.50 -1.51 -8.33
N GLY A 76 2.32 -2.55 -9.16
CA GLY A 76 1.34 -3.61 -8.90
C GLY A 76 1.80 -4.56 -7.79
N ILE A 77 0.88 -5.02 -6.95
CA ILE A 77 1.18 -5.91 -5.80
C ILE A 77 1.00 -7.40 -6.13
N ASN A 78 0.08 -7.74 -7.05
CA ASN A 78 -0.24 -9.13 -7.43
C ASN A 78 0.00 -9.46 -8.91
N CYS A 79 0.53 -8.50 -9.68
CA CYS A 79 1.01 -8.74 -11.02
C CYS A 79 2.51 -8.95 -10.91
N SER A 80 3.03 -10.10 -11.33
CA SER A 80 4.45 -10.40 -11.51
C SER A 80 5.21 -9.11 -11.81
N ALA A 81 6.05 -8.66 -10.86
CA ALA A 81 6.55 -7.29 -10.77
C ALA A 81 6.97 -6.71 -12.14
N VAL A 82 6.05 -6.00 -12.79
CA VAL A 82 6.39 -5.10 -13.90
C VAL A 82 6.55 -3.73 -13.26
N PRO A 83 7.77 -3.19 -13.16
CA PRO A 83 7.95 -1.83 -12.69
C PRO A 83 7.21 -0.89 -13.64
N CYS A 84 6.12 -0.28 -13.18
CA CYS A 84 5.47 0.79 -13.92
C CYS A 84 6.27 2.07 -13.70
N HIS A 85 7.09 2.41 -14.69
CA HIS A 85 7.83 3.66 -14.74
C HIS A 85 6.86 4.83 -14.91
N PHE A 86 6.87 5.77 -13.97
CA PHE A 86 6.27 7.10 -14.17
C PHE A 86 7.42 8.12 -14.11
N ASN A 87 7.44 9.08 -15.05
CA ASN A 87 8.54 10.04 -15.26
C ASN A 87 9.93 9.44 -15.64
N GLY A 88 9.97 8.25 -16.26
CA GLY A 88 11.21 7.72 -16.86
C GLY A 88 12.26 7.20 -15.87
N MET A 89 12.01 7.26 -14.56
CA MET A 89 12.88 6.68 -13.53
C MET A 89 12.28 5.38 -13.02
N GLY A 90 12.98 4.26 -13.25
CA GLY A 90 12.63 2.95 -12.71
C GLY A 90 13.02 2.83 -11.25
N ALA A 91 12.11 2.32 -10.45
CA ALA A 91 12.43 1.82 -9.11
C ALA A 91 12.32 0.30 -9.14
N ASP A 92 13.23 -0.37 -8.43
CA ASP A 92 13.15 -1.81 -8.22
C ASP A 92 12.22 -2.08 -7.04
N VAL A 93 11.24 -2.96 -7.21
CA VAL A 93 10.20 -3.22 -6.20
C VAL A 93 10.17 -4.69 -5.84
N VAL A 94 10.38 -4.95 -4.56
CA VAL A 94 10.38 -6.29 -3.99
C VAL A 94 9.23 -6.40 -3.00
N ILE A 95 8.30 -7.31 -3.27
CA ILE A 95 7.15 -7.57 -2.41
C ILE A 95 7.28 -9.01 -1.89
N THR A 96 7.48 -9.15 -0.59
CA THR A 96 7.65 -10.46 0.06
C THR A 96 6.60 -10.64 1.15
N SER A 97 5.62 -11.49 0.89
CA SER A 97 4.50 -11.78 1.81
C SER A 97 3.83 -10.50 2.30
N LEU A 98 4.24 -9.96 3.45
CA LEU A 98 3.67 -8.77 4.10
C LEU A 98 4.54 -7.51 3.98
N THR A 99 5.67 -7.57 3.30
CA THR A 99 6.63 -6.46 3.21
C THR A 99 6.72 -5.94 1.79
N VAL A 100 6.65 -4.61 1.63
CA VAL A 100 6.99 -3.92 0.38
C VAL A 100 8.31 -3.17 0.57
N GLN A 101 9.20 -3.33 -0.40
CA GLN A 101 10.45 -2.61 -0.52
C GLN A 101 10.51 -1.95 -1.90
N VAL A 102 10.80 -0.66 -1.94
CA VAL A 102 11.03 0.09 -3.18
C VAL A 102 12.44 0.67 -3.09
N PHE A 103 13.28 0.32 -4.06
CA PHE A 103 14.61 0.89 -4.24
C PHE A 103 14.52 1.94 -5.34
N LEU A 104 14.45 3.21 -4.93
CA LEU A 104 14.40 4.35 -5.83
C LEU A 104 15.82 4.90 -6.04
N PRO A 105 16.40 4.81 -7.25
CA PRO A 105 17.70 5.41 -7.54
C PRO A 105 17.70 6.90 -7.22
N VAL A 106 18.74 7.36 -6.54
CA VAL A 106 18.90 8.78 -6.24
C VAL A 106 19.38 9.50 -7.50
N ASN A 107 18.65 10.54 -7.90
CA ASN A 107 19.12 11.51 -8.86
C ASN A 107 19.35 12.87 -8.16
N PRO A 108 20.01 13.84 -8.82
CA PRO A 108 20.30 15.14 -8.21
C PRO A 108 19.07 15.91 -7.71
N ALA A 109 17.92 15.76 -8.40
CA ALA A 109 16.67 16.41 -8.00
C ALA A 109 16.12 15.84 -6.69
N LEU A 110 16.15 14.51 -6.53
CA LEU A 110 15.76 13.83 -5.30
C LEU A 110 16.71 14.18 -4.15
N GLU A 111 18.02 14.13 -4.36
CA GLU A 111 19.01 14.38 -3.31
C GLU A 111 18.89 15.81 -2.74
N THR A 112 18.68 16.78 -3.64
CA THR A 112 18.63 18.20 -3.25
C THR A 112 17.28 18.56 -2.65
N ASN A 113 16.18 18.19 -3.31
CA ASN A 113 14.87 18.79 -3.05
C ASN A 113 13.92 17.89 -2.24
N ALA A 114 14.14 16.58 -2.19
CA ALA A 114 13.23 15.69 -1.47
C ALA A 114 13.33 15.91 0.04
N THR A 115 12.17 16.09 0.67
CA THR A 115 12.03 16.24 2.12
C THR A 115 11.06 15.24 2.71
N HIS A 116 10.09 14.76 1.91
CA HIS A 116 9.04 13.85 2.38
C HIS A 116 8.85 12.69 1.41
N ILE A 117 8.53 11.54 1.99
CA ILE A 117 8.01 10.37 1.29
C ILE A 117 6.58 10.15 1.77
N CYS A 118 5.68 9.91 0.83
CA CYS A 118 4.32 9.46 1.08
C CYS A 118 4.08 8.14 0.35
N THR A 119 3.42 7.18 1.01
CA THR A 119 2.95 5.97 0.35
C THR A 119 1.53 5.62 0.78
N TYR A 120 0.79 5.01 -0.14
CA TYR A 120 -0.52 4.44 0.10
C TYR A 120 -0.73 3.28 -0.87
N VAL A 121 -1.73 2.45 -0.57
CA VAL A 121 -2.09 1.29 -1.36
C VAL A 121 -3.54 1.41 -1.80
N THR A 122 -3.85 0.94 -3.01
CA THR A 122 -5.22 0.77 -3.49
C THR A 122 -5.63 -0.69 -3.42
N THR A 123 -6.87 -0.95 -3.04
CA THR A 123 -7.49 -2.28 -3.13
C THR A 123 -7.87 -2.58 -4.58
N LYS A 124 -8.14 -3.85 -4.88
CA LYS A 124 -8.69 -4.29 -6.18
C LYS A 124 -10.07 -3.69 -6.50
N GLN A 125 -10.77 -3.18 -5.48
CA GLN A 125 -12.05 -2.49 -5.60
C GLN A 125 -11.90 -0.96 -5.71
N GLY A 126 -10.67 -0.44 -5.77
CA GLY A 126 -10.40 0.99 -5.92
C GLY A 126 -10.46 1.81 -4.63
N MET A 127 -10.54 1.18 -3.46
CA MET A 127 -10.44 1.89 -2.17
C MET A 127 -8.98 2.22 -1.87
N VAL A 128 -8.73 3.34 -1.19
CA VAL A 128 -7.38 3.81 -0.85
C VAL A 128 -7.14 3.62 0.64
N THR A 129 -5.97 3.11 1.02
CA THR A 129 -5.57 3.08 2.43
C THR A 129 -5.27 4.48 2.95
N GLU A 130 -5.14 4.63 4.26
CA GLU A 130 -4.49 5.81 4.82
C GLU A 130 -3.08 5.99 4.23
N ARG A 131 -2.67 7.25 4.10
CA ARG A 131 -1.33 7.63 3.64
C ARG A 131 -0.35 7.56 4.80
N LEU A 132 0.78 6.91 4.58
CA LEU A 132 1.92 6.97 5.48
C LEU A 132 2.91 8.00 4.98
N TYR A 133 3.51 8.72 5.93
CA TYR A 133 4.48 9.76 5.64
C TYR A 133 5.78 9.51 6.39
N PHE A 134 6.89 9.87 5.75
CA PHE A 134 8.22 9.80 6.33
C PHE A 134 9.02 11.04 5.94
N ALA A 135 9.59 11.73 6.93
CA ALA A 135 10.50 12.85 6.69
C ALA A 135 11.90 12.31 6.35
N LEU A 136 12.42 12.69 5.19
CA LEU A 136 13.76 12.32 4.72
C LEU A 136 14.88 13.17 5.33
N LYS A 137 14.55 14.40 5.76
CA LYS A 137 15.44 15.40 6.35
C LYS A 137 14.80 15.98 7.61
#